data_AF-A0A402A1J6-F1
#
_entry.id   AF-A0A402A1J6-F1
#
_cell.length_a   1.000
_cell.length_b   1.000
_cell.length_c   1.000
_cell.angle_alpha   90.00
_cell.angle_beta   90.00
_cell.angle_gamma   90.00
#
_symmetry.space_group_name_H-M   'P 1'
#
loop_
_entity.id
_entity.type
_entity.pdbx_description
1 polymer ?
#
loop_
_entity_poly.entity_id
_entity_poly.type
_entity_poly.pdbx_seq_one_letter_code
_entity_poly.pdbx_strand_id
1 'polypeptide(L)'
;MTIHARRLLQGPIITPESNETIGTNINGPSLIRVPDWVSHPLGRYYLYFAHHNGTFIRLAYSNHLQGPWQIYKPGTLLLKQTPCIHHIASPDVHIDHETRAIRMYYHGLMPDGKSQKTFLAVSYDGLHFTSYTDILGNSYFRVFQWENYYYALVMPGELRRSRNGLDSFEPGPMLFHEHMRHSAVLLASDRLLVFYSQVGDTPEGILVSEIALTVEWTQWKESKPTIVLQPERSYEGAELPLSPSVRGLAATRMHQLRDPAVYEEDGKQYLLYTVAGEYGIALAQLFFPKESLPTT
;
A
#
# COMPACT_ATOMS: atom_id res chain seq x y z
N MET A 1 10.61 -19.24 4.76
CA MET A 1 9.35 -19.69 4.14
C MET A 1 9.41 -19.43 2.64
N THR A 2 8.83 -20.27 1.79
CA THR A 2 8.74 -19.97 0.34
C THR A 2 7.31 -19.58 0.02
N ILE A 3 7.07 -18.29 -0.17
CA ILE A 3 5.77 -17.74 -0.58
C ILE A 3 5.73 -17.74 -2.10
N HIS A 4 4.67 -18.30 -2.68
CA HIS A 4 4.47 -18.29 -4.13
C HIS A 4 3.39 -17.29 -4.51
N ALA A 5 3.66 -16.44 -5.50
CA ALA A 5 2.69 -15.51 -6.07
C ALA A 5 2.29 -15.94 -7.49
N ARG A 6 0.99 -16.06 -7.75
CA ARG A 6 0.44 -16.36 -9.08
C ARG A 6 -0.32 -15.16 -9.63
N ARG A 7 0.19 -14.56 -10.70
CA ARG A 7 -0.51 -13.52 -11.48
C ARG A 7 -1.89 -14.01 -11.89
N LEU A 8 -2.93 -13.22 -11.63
CA LEU A 8 -4.31 -13.62 -11.92
C LEU A 8 -4.78 -13.23 -13.32
N LEU A 9 -4.09 -12.29 -13.97
CA LEU A 9 -4.45 -11.76 -15.28
C LEU A 9 -3.24 -11.72 -16.21
N GLN A 10 -3.51 -11.51 -17.50
CA GLN A 10 -2.48 -11.32 -18.54
C GLN A 10 -2.07 -9.85 -18.72
N GLY A 11 -2.56 -8.96 -17.85
CA GLY A 11 -2.28 -7.53 -17.87
C GLY A 11 -2.62 -6.86 -16.54
N PRO A 12 -2.29 -5.57 -16.38
CA PRO A 12 -2.61 -4.80 -15.19
C PRO A 12 -4.13 -4.59 -15.06
N ILE A 13 -4.62 -4.50 -13.82
CA ILE A 13 -6.02 -4.16 -13.53
C ILE A 13 -6.30 -2.66 -13.65
N ILE A 14 -5.26 -1.82 -13.53
CA ILE A 14 -5.30 -0.37 -13.72
C ILE A 14 -4.08 0.06 -14.53
N THR A 15 -4.29 0.93 -15.50
CA THR A 15 -3.26 1.55 -16.36
C THR A 15 -3.58 3.03 -16.60
N PRO A 16 -2.67 3.84 -17.17
CA PRO A 16 -2.94 5.23 -17.54
C PRO A 16 -4.11 5.34 -18.53
N GLU A 17 -4.29 4.34 -19.40
CA GLU A 17 -5.36 4.28 -20.38
C GLU A 17 -6.73 3.96 -19.74
N SER A 18 -6.77 3.53 -18.48
CA SER A 18 -8.04 3.25 -17.79
C SER A 18 -8.89 4.51 -17.62
N ASN A 19 -8.26 5.68 -17.41
CA ASN A 19 -8.91 6.98 -17.47
C ASN A 19 -7.89 8.13 -17.52
N GLU A 20 -8.20 9.20 -18.26
CA GLU A 20 -7.34 10.39 -18.37
C GLU A 20 -7.00 11.06 -17.03
N THR A 21 -7.87 10.96 -16.00
CA THR A 21 -7.60 11.54 -14.68
C THR A 21 -6.49 10.83 -13.91
N ILE A 22 -6.08 9.64 -14.36
CA ILE A 22 -4.97 8.89 -13.77
C ILE A 22 -3.64 9.62 -14.00
N GLY A 23 -3.44 10.15 -15.20
CA GLY A 23 -2.13 10.64 -15.63
C GLY A 23 -1.17 9.48 -15.92
N THR A 24 0.13 9.73 -15.85
CA THR A 24 1.17 8.78 -16.34
C THR A 24 1.89 8.03 -15.23
N ASN A 25 1.42 8.13 -13.99
CA ASN A 25 2.03 7.50 -12.83
C ASN A 25 0.96 6.97 -11.87
N ILE A 26 1.17 5.76 -11.37
CA ILE A 26 0.30 5.05 -10.45
C ILE A 26 1.15 4.45 -9.34
N ASN A 27 0.86 4.79 -8.09
CA ASN A 27 1.57 4.29 -6.92
C ASN A 27 0.67 4.06 -5.70
N GLY A 28 1.24 3.38 -4.70
CA GLY A 28 0.62 3.12 -3.40
C GLY A 28 -0.81 2.58 -3.46
N PRO A 29 -1.06 1.42 -4.08
CA PRO A 29 -2.38 0.81 -4.06
C PRO A 29 -2.83 0.48 -2.61
N SER A 30 -4.12 0.53 -2.37
CA SER A 30 -4.77 0.03 -1.15
C SER A 30 -6.19 -0.41 -1.48
N LEU A 31 -6.52 -1.66 -1.17
CA LEU A 31 -7.76 -2.31 -1.59
C LEU A 31 -8.61 -2.67 -0.36
N ILE A 32 -9.89 -2.33 -0.42
CA ILE A 32 -10.88 -2.76 0.57
C ILE A 32 -12.05 -3.46 -0.12
N ARG A 33 -12.70 -4.38 0.61
CA ARG A 33 -14.10 -4.71 0.36
C ARG A 33 -14.94 -3.60 0.95
N VAL A 34 -15.90 -3.10 0.17
CA VAL A 34 -16.81 -2.07 0.67
C VAL A 34 -17.70 -2.68 1.76
N PRO A 35 -17.73 -2.13 2.98
CA PRO A 35 -18.53 -2.69 4.06
C PRO A 35 -20.03 -2.59 3.80
N ASP A 36 -20.80 -3.54 4.32
CA ASP A 36 -22.27 -3.61 4.13
C ASP A 36 -23.02 -2.41 4.71
N TRP A 37 -22.40 -1.65 5.62
CA TRP A 37 -22.99 -0.44 6.20
C TRP A 37 -22.86 0.79 5.28
N VAL A 38 -22.05 0.73 4.23
CA VAL A 38 -21.96 1.81 3.23
C VAL A 38 -23.20 1.76 2.35
N SER A 39 -24.00 2.82 2.36
CA SER A 39 -25.18 2.92 1.51
C SER A 39 -24.79 3.23 0.06
N HIS A 40 -25.43 2.56 -0.91
CA HIS A 40 -25.24 2.77 -2.34
C HIS A 40 -23.76 2.70 -2.80
N PRO A 41 -23.04 1.60 -2.49
CA PRO A 41 -21.65 1.47 -2.90
C PRO A 41 -21.53 1.45 -4.44
N LEU A 42 -20.46 2.02 -4.99
CA LEU A 42 -20.21 2.01 -6.45
C LEU A 42 -19.93 0.59 -6.97
N GLY A 43 -19.39 -0.28 -6.11
CA GLY A 43 -19.14 -1.69 -6.37
C GLY A 43 -18.74 -2.43 -5.10
N ARG A 44 -18.51 -3.74 -5.18
CA ARG A 44 -18.09 -4.58 -4.05
C ARG A 44 -16.70 -4.22 -3.49
N TYR A 45 -15.81 -3.70 -4.33
CA TYR A 45 -14.43 -3.40 -3.97
C TYR A 45 -14.04 -1.98 -4.36
N TYR A 46 -13.29 -1.32 -3.49
CA TYR A 46 -12.68 -0.01 -3.72
C TYR A 46 -11.15 -0.14 -3.68
N LEU A 47 -10.51 0.28 -4.77
CA LEU A 47 -9.05 0.33 -4.93
C LEU A 47 -8.61 1.79 -4.95
N TYR A 48 -7.99 2.22 -3.86
CA TYR A 48 -7.35 3.53 -3.73
C TYR A 48 -5.93 3.48 -4.26
N PHE A 49 -5.51 4.53 -4.94
CA PHE A 49 -4.14 4.68 -5.42
C PHE A 49 -3.83 6.16 -5.66
N ALA A 50 -2.57 6.47 -5.86
CA ALA A 50 -2.11 7.83 -6.03
C ALA A 50 -1.23 7.99 -7.28
N HIS A 51 -0.83 9.23 -7.50
CA HIS A 51 0.15 9.65 -8.48
C HIS A 51 1.22 10.41 -7.70
N HIS A 52 2.49 10.21 -8.01
CA HIS A 52 3.62 10.78 -7.24
C HIS A 52 3.50 12.29 -7.03
N ASN A 53 3.04 13.00 -8.07
CA ASN A 53 2.76 14.44 -8.06
C ASN A 53 1.26 14.77 -8.14
N GLY A 54 0.39 13.88 -7.63
CA GLY A 54 -1.06 14.01 -7.73
C GLY A 54 -1.65 14.96 -6.67
N THR A 55 -2.67 15.72 -7.06
CA THR A 55 -3.42 16.63 -6.16
C THR A 55 -4.67 15.99 -5.55
N PHE A 56 -4.85 14.68 -5.69
CA PHE A 56 -5.94 13.91 -5.10
C PHE A 56 -5.63 12.41 -5.07
N ILE A 57 -6.27 11.70 -4.13
CA ILE A 57 -6.30 10.24 -4.08
C ILE A 57 -7.35 9.73 -5.07
N ARG A 58 -6.94 8.79 -5.92
CA ARG A 58 -7.80 8.16 -6.94
C ARG A 58 -8.50 6.96 -6.35
N LEU A 59 -9.65 6.65 -6.94
CA LEU A 59 -10.42 5.46 -6.63
C LEU A 59 -10.83 4.77 -7.92
N ALA A 60 -10.58 3.46 -7.99
CA ALA A 60 -11.25 2.55 -8.90
C ALA A 60 -12.21 1.65 -8.12
N TYR A 61 -13.30 1.23 -8.74
CA TYR A 61 -14.27 0.33 -8.13
C TYR A 61 -14.65 -0.82 -9.07
N SER A 62 -15.01 -1.96 -8.50
CA SER A 62 -15.42 -3.16 -9.24
C SER A 62 -16.28 -4.07 -8.37
N ASN A 63 -17.07 -4.95 -9.01
CA ASN A 63 -17.76 -6.05 -8.33
C ASN A 63 -16.92 -7.34 -8.26
N HIS A 64 -15.77 -7.37 -8.93
CA HIS A 64 -14.86 -8.52 -8.99
C HIS A 64 -13.40 -8.05 -8.89
N LEU A 65 -12.57 -8.76 -8.12
CA LEU A 65 -11.14 -8.44 -7.97
C LEU A 65 -10.38 -8.39 -9.31
N GLN A 66 -10.75 -9.24 -10.26
CA GLN A 66 -10.16 -9.30 -11.60
C GLN A 66 -10.71 -8.20 -12.54
N GLY A 67 -11.61 -7.36 -12.07
CA GLY A 67 -12.27 -6.32 -12.87
C GLY A 67 -13.49 -6.83 -13.65
N PRO A 68 -13.99 -6.04 -14.61
CA PRO A 68 -13.44 -4.74 -15.04
C PRO A 68 -13.52 -3.68 -13.93
N TRP A 69 -12.49 -2.83 -13.85
CA TRP A 69 -12.43 -1.73 -12.89
C TRP A 69 -12.87 -0.42 -13.55
N GLN A 70 -13.68 0.36 -12.84
CA GLN A 70 -14.16 1.67 -13.27
C GLN A 70 -13.53 2.77 -12.42
N ILE A 71 -13.14 3.88 -13.04
CA ILE A 71 -12.52 5.02 -12.33
C ILE A 71 -13.59 5.98 -11.81
N TYR A 72 -13.56 6.26 -10.50
CA TYR A 72 -14.33 7.34 -9.90
C TYR A 72 -13.62 8.67 -10.16
N LYS A 73 -14.04 9.33 -11.25
CA LYS A 73 -13.37 10.53 -11.81
C LYS A 73 -13.12 11.68 -10.82
N PRO A 74 -14.02 12.00 -9.87
CA PRO A 74 -13.78 13.07 -8.91
C PRO A 74 -12.56 12.87 -8.01
N GLY A 75 -12.10 11.62 -7.83
CA GLY A 75 -11.18 11.27 -6.74
C GLY A 75 -11.89 11.29 -5.39
N THR A 76 -11.18 11.00 -4.31
CA THR A 76 -11.77 10.87 -2.97
C THR A 76 -11.30 11.96 -2.01
N LEU A 77 -10.01 11.98 -1.67
CA LEU A 77 -9.38 13.05 -0.90
C LEU A 77 -8.65 14.01 -1.83
N LEU A 78 -8.98 15.30 -1.80
CA LEU A 78 -8.35 16.35 -2.60
C LEU A 78 -7.29 17.10 -1.76
N LEU A 79 -6.18 17.49 -2.38
CA LEU A 79 -5.10 18.26 -1.76
C LEU A 79 -5.61 19.52 -1.05
N LYS A 80 -6.58 20.23 -1.64
CA LYS A 80 -7.17 21.44 -1.04
C LYS A 80 -7.94 21.19 0.28
N GLN A 81 -8.19 19.93 0.62
CA GLN A 81 -8.86 19.50 1.85
C GLN A 81 -7.85 19.07 2.93
N THR A 82 -6.55 19.20 2.67
CA THR A 82 -5.48 18.74 3.56
C THR A 82 -4.57 19.91 3.96
N PRO A 83 -3.76 19.76 5.02
CA PRO A 83 -2.73 20.75 5.37
C PRO A 83 -1.49 20.69 4.44
N CYS A 84 -1.48 19.80 3.46
CA CYS A 84 -0.34 19.58 2.57
C CYS A 84 -0.33 20.59 1.40
N ILE A 85 0.84 20.72 0.77
CA ILE A 85 1.02 21.43 -0.50
C ILE A 85 1.53 20.47 -1.57
N HIS A 86 1.49 20.89 -2.84
CA HIS A 86 2.01 20.17 -4.01
C HIS A 86 1.36 18.81 -4.33
N HIS A 87 1.42 17.83 -3.41
CA HIS A 87 0.88 16.49 -3.63
C HIS A 87 0.41 15.80 -2.34
N ILE A 88 -0.48 14.82 -2.52
CA ILE A 88 -0.83 13.80 -1.53
C ILE A 88 -0.80 12.43 -2.19
N ALA A 89 -0.30 11.41 -1.48
CA ALA A 89 -0.07 10.09 -2.07
C ALA A 89 -0.02 8.93 -1.06
N SER A 90 0.16 7.73 -1.61
CA SER A 90 0.30 6.44 -0.92
C SER A 90 -0.74 6.19 0.17
N PRO A 91 -2.03 6.10 -0.22
CA PRO A 91 -3.09 5.78 0.74
C PRO A 91 -2.88 4.39 1.35
N ASP A 92 -3.21 4.29 2.63
CA ASP A 92 -3.30 3.08 3.42
C ASP A 92 -4.67 3.06 4.09
N VAL A 93 -5.62 2.33 3.49
CA VAL A 93 -7.05 2.39 3.83
C VAL A 93 -7.46 1.18 4.66
N HIS A 94 -8.12 1.47 5.78
CA HIS A 94 -8.56 0.49 6.77
C HIS A 94 -10.04 0.65 7.09
N ILE A 95 -10.71 -0.46 7.34
CA ILE A 95 -12.09 -0.47 7.84
C ILE A 95 -12.07 -0.55 9.35
N ASP A 96 -12.69 0.43 10.01
CA ASP A 96 -13.04 0.37 11.41
C ASP A 96 -14.50 -0.08 11.54
N HIS A 97 -14.70 -1.35 11.88
CA HIS A 97 -16.03 -1.94 12.03
C HIS A 97 -16.76 -1.47 13.28
N GLU A 98 -16.04 -1.09 14.34
CA GLU A 98 -16.63 -0.66 15.60
C GLU A 98 -17.30 0.71 15.44
N THR A 99 -16.58 1.65 14.83
CA THR A 99 -17.08 3.01 14.60
C THR A 99 -17.77 3.18 13.25
N ARG A 100 -17.78 2.14 12.41
CA ARG A 100 -18.28 2.15 11.02
C ARG A 100 -17.66 3.28 10.21
N ALA A 101 -16.34 3.36 10.28
CA ALA A 101 -15.55 4.38 9.60
C ALA A 101 -14.52 3.74 8.67
N ILE A 102 -14.16 4.44 7.61
CA ILE A 102 -13.06 4.12 6.72
C ILE A 102 -11.94 5.11 7.01
N ARG A 103 -10.80 4.60 7.47
CA ARG A 103 -9.62 5.38 7.84
C ARG A 103 -8.60 5.31 6.69
N MET A 104 -8.09 6.44 6.24
CA MET A 104 -7.03 6.52 5.24
C MET A 104 -5.82 7.24 5.85
N TYR A 105 -4.72 6.51 6.04
CA TYR A 105 -3.43 7.13 6.26
C TYR A 105 -2.86 7.51 4.91
N TYR A 106 -2.42 8.75 4.76
CA TYR A 106 -1.84 9.26 3.52
C TYR A 106 -0.70 10.20 3.85
N HIS A 107 0.21 10.44 2.93
CA HIS A 107 1.23 11.46 3.11
C HIS A 107 1.08 12.62 2.13
N GLY A 108 1.70 13.74 2.45
CA GLY A 108 1.87 14.86 1.53
C GLY A 108 3.05 15.73 1.90
N LEU A 109 3.42 16.63 0.99
CA LEU A 109 4.49 17.60 1.21
C LEU A 109 4.02 18.69 2.17
N MET A 110 4.84 19.00 3.17
CA MET A 110 4.57 20.05 4.13
C MET A 110 4.80 21.44 3.52
N PRO A 111 4.19 22.51 4.08
CA PRO A 111 4.41 23.89 3.64
C PRO A 111 5.87 24.36 3.68
N ASP A 112 6.75 23.65 4.40
CA ASP A 112 8.21 23.89 4.39
C ASP A 112 8.88 23.53 3.05
N GLY A 113 8.16 22.84 2.14
CA GLY A 113 8.63 22.41 0.82
C GLY A 113 9.70 21.33 0.85
N LYS A 114 9.97 20.72 2.01
CA LYS A 114 11.09 19.79 2.24
C LYS A 114 10.65 18.46 2.83
N SER A 115 9.74 18.49 3.80
CA SER A 115 9.35 17.30 4.54
C SER A 115 8.05 16.72 4.03
N GLN A 116 7.98 15.38 3.97
CA GLN A 116 6.74 14.67 3.71
C GLN A 116 6.29 13.99 5.00
N LYS A 117 5.02 14.17 5.35
CA LYS A 117 4.45 13.71 6.61
C LYS A 117 3.15 12.95 6.38
N THR A 118 2.87 12.02 7.27
CA THR A 118 1.64 11.22 7.25
C THR A 118 0.55 11.89 8.10
N PHE A 119 -0.67 11.84 7.57
CA PHE A 119 -1.91 12.33 8.17
C PHE A 119 -2.97 11.23 8.08
N LEU A 120 -4.04 11.39 8.86
CA LEU A 120 -5.24 10.56 8.80
C LEU A 120 -6.40 11.34 8.17
N ALA A 121 -7.16 10.67 7.32
CA ALA A 121 -8.48 11.11 6.88
C ALA A 121 -9.53 10.04 7.15
N VAL A 122 -10.76 10.46 7.42
CA VAL A 122 -11.88 9.56 7.76
C VAL A 122 -13.04 9.76 6.79
N SER A 123 -13.69 8.66 6.42
CA SER A 123 -14.89 8.63 5.58
C SER A 123 -15.92 7.63 6.10
N TYR A 124 -17.19 7.85 5.77
CA TYR A 124 -18.32 6.95 6.07
C TYR A 124 -19.00 6.40 4.81
N ASP A 125 -18.40 6.62 3.63
CA ASP A 125 -18.89 6.06 2.37
C ASP A 125 -17.75 5.58 1.46
N GLY A 126 -16.50 5.82 1.86
CA GLY A 126 -15.31 5.48 1.11
C GLY A 126 -15.05 6.42 -0.08
N LEU A 127 -15.87 7.46 -0.26
CA LEU A 127 -15.77 8.42 -1.36
C LEU A 127 -15.38 9.81 -0.83
N HIS A 128 -16.04 10.27 0.22
CA HIS A 128 -15.84 11.60 0.78
C HIS A 128 -15.04 11.50 2.08
N PHE A 129 -13.80 11.98 2.05
CA PHE A 129 -12.90 11.96 3.20
C PHE A 129 -12.74 13.35 3.82
N THR A 130 -12.70 13.38 5.15
CA THR A 130 -12.32 14.55 5.94
C THR A 130 -10.95 14.31 6.55
N SER A 131 -9.97 15.16 6.20
CA SER A 131 -8.63 15.08 6.75
C SER A 131 -8.56 15.68 8.15
N TYR A 132 -7.82 15.02 9.03
CA TYR A 132 -7.30 15.62 10.25
C TYR A 132 -6.04 16.43 9.93
N THR A 133 -5.62 17.26 10.90
CA THR A 133 -4.47 18.16 10.76
C THR A 133 -3.24 17.69 11.53
N ASP A 134 -3.39 16.70 12.41
CA ASP A 134 -2.30 16.20 13.23
C ASP A 134 -1.30 15.39 12.38
N ILE A 135 -0.02 15.68 12.59
CA ILE A 135 1.08 14.95 11.96
C ILE A 135 1.33 13.65 12.74
N LEU A 136 1.15 12.51 12.09
CA LEU A 136 1.31 11.19 12.73
C LEU A 136 2.76 10.70 12.69
N GLY A 137 3.54 11.12 11.69
CA GLY A 137 4.93 10.73 11.53
C GLY A 137 5.47 11.02 10.14
N ASN A 138 6.59 10.37 9.79
CA ASN A 138 7.14 10.43 8.43
C ASN A 138 6.20 9.77 7.40
N SER A 139 6.40 10.07 6.13
CA SER A 139 5.60 9.55 5.00
C SER A 139 5.58 8.01 4.91
N TYR A 140 4.55 7.47 4.26
CA TYR A 140 4.40 6.05 3.93
C TYR A 140 4.12 5.13 5.14
N PHE A 141 3.09 5.45 5.93
CA PHE A 141 2.60 4.53 6.94
C PHE A 141 1.96 3.29 6.29
N ARG A 142 2.28 2.12 6.83
CA ARG A 142 1.50 0.88 6.71
C ARG A 142 1.06 0.44 8.08
N VAL A 143 -0.22 0.63 8.36
CA VAL A 143 -0.81 0.41 9.68
C VAL A 143 -1.31 -1.02 9.79
N PHE A 144 -1.16 -1.61 10.98
CA PHE A 144 -1.77 -2.89 11.34
C PHE A 144 -2.10 -2.90 12.83
N GLN A 145 -3.10 -3.67 13.23
CA GLN A 145 -3.46 -3.84 14.63
C GLN A 145 -2.92 -5.17 15.13
N TRP A 146 -2.25 -5.17 16.27
CA TRP A 146 -1.81 -6.39 16.94
C TRP A 146 -1.97 -6.22 18.44
N GLU A 147 -2.62 -7.19 19.08
CA GLU A 147 -3.07 -7.09 20.46
C GLU A 147 -3.89 -5.80 20.67
N ASN A 148 -3.55 -4.98 21.67
CA ASN A 148 -4.28 -3.77 22.04
C ASN A 148 -3.66 -2.48 21.46
N TYR A 149 -2.94 -2.58 20.35
CA TYR A 149 -2.24 -1.45 19.75
C TYR A 149 -2.34 -1.42 18.24
N TYR A 150 -2.23 -0.20 17.72
CA TYR A 150 -2.01 0.09 16.32
C TYR A 150 -0.52 0.28 16.11
N TYR A 151 0.06 -0.44 15.17
CA TYR A 151 1.44 -0.28 14.73
C TYR A 151 1.47 0.35 13.36
N ALA A 152 2.53 1.12 13.07
CA ALA A 152 2.79 1.65 11.75
C ALA A 152 4.23 1.30 11.36
N LEU A 153 4.39 0.59 10.23
CA LEU A 153 5.67 0.47 9.56
C LEU A 153 5.82 1.65 8.60
N VAL A 154 6.86 2.44 8.79
CA VAL A 154 7.07 3.71 8.09
C VAL A 154 8.34 3.61 7.26
N MET A 155 8.29 3.94 5.97
CA MET A 155 9.48 3.87 5.11
C MET A 155 10.64 4.74 5.69
N PRO A 156 11.88 4.23 5.78
CA PRO A 156 12.40 2.98 5.19
C PRO A 156 12.47 1.80 6.18
N GLY A 157 11.59 1.73 7.19
CA GLY A 157 11.55 0.62 8.15
C GLY A 157 11.36 1.04 9.60
N GLU A 158 11.06 2.31 9.89
CA GLU A 158 10.81 2.79 11.25
C GLU A 158 9.48 2.20 11.74
N LEU A 159 9.51 1.49 12.85
CA LEU A 159 8.31 1.04 13.53
C LEU A 159 7.82 2.12 14.48
N ARG A 160 6.51 2.36 14.49
CA ARG A 160 5.85 3.19 15.49
C ARG A 160 4.60 2.52 16.04
N ARG A 161 4.09 2.98 17.18
CA ARG A 161 2.89 2.43 17.82
C ARG A 161 1.96 3.50 18.40
N SER A 162 0.66 3.28 18.33
CA SER A 162 -0.39 4.11 18.90
C SER A 162 -1.41 3.24 19.63
N ARG A 163 -2.12 3.83 20.60
CA ARG A 163 -3.19 3.16 21.34
C ARG A 163 -4.49 3.03 20.54
N ASN A 164 -4.76 3.99 19.66
CA ASN A 164 -6.03 4.10 18.94
C ASN A 164 -5.86 4.23 17.43
N GLY A 165 -4.62 4.45 16.96
CA GLY A 165 -4.31 4.68 15.55
C GLY A 165 -4.87 5.98 14.98
N LEU A 166 -5.44 6.86 15.82
CA LEU A 166 -5.98 8.16 15.42
C LEU A 166 -4.98 9.27 15.66
N ASP A 167 -4.26 9.19 16.77
CA ASP A 167 -3.38 10.24 17.27
C ASP A 167 -1.92 9.79 17.22
N SER A 168 -1.03 10.55 17.86
CA SER A 168 0.41 10.34 17.95
C SER A 168 0.84 8.87 18.04
N PHE A 169 1.78 8.50 17.16
CA PHE A 169 2.45 7.21 17.20
C PHE A 169 3.84 7.36 17.86
N GLU A 170 4.08 6.67 18.97
CA GLU A 170 5.38 6.63 19.65
C GLU A 170 6.43 5.92 18.78
N PRO A 171 7.65 6.45 18.65
CA PRO A 171 8.69 5.84 17.84
C PRO A 171 9.26 4.58 18.49
N GLY A 172 9.62 3.61 17.66
CA GLY A 172 10.23 2.35 18.05
C GLY A 172 11.50 2.03 17.26
N PRO A 173 11.84 0.74 17.09
CA PRO A 173 13.06 0.33 16.41
C PRO A 173 13.01 0.61 14.90
N MET A 174 14.20 0.72 14.29
CA MET A 174 14.38 0.69 12.85
C MET A 174 14.56 -0.76 12.41
N LEU A 175 13.56 -1.32 11.72
CA LEU A 175 13.52 -2.73 11.33
C LEU A 175 14.14 -3.00 9.96
N PHE A 176 14.35 -1.98 9.13
CA PHE A 176 14.93 -2.14 7.80
C PHE A 176 15.92 -1.01 7.53
N HIS A 177 16.77 -1.21 6.52
CA HIS A 177 17.81 -0.26 6.13
C HIS A 177 17.31 0.76 5.10
N GLU A 178 18.12 1.78 4.82
CA GLU A 178 17.74 2.97 4.04
C GLU A 178 17.32 2.70 2.58
N HIS A 179 17.52 1.49 2.05
CA HIS A 179 17.11 1.13 0.69
C HIS A 179 15.70 0.56 0.62
N MET A 180 15.06 0.18 1.73
CA MET A 180 13.65 -0.22 1.70
C MET A 180 12.81 0.89 1.07
N ARG A 181 11.89 0.51 0.17
CA ARG A 181 10.89 1.40 -0.42
C ARG A 181 9.53 1.14 0.22
N HIS A 182 8.47 1.30 -0.55
CA HIS A 182 7.10 1.09 -0.11
C HIS A 182 6.93 -0.35 0.33
N SER A 183 6.17 -0.52 1.41
CA SER A 183 5.86 -1.82 1.97
C SER A 183 4.36 -2.08 1.97
N ALA A 184 4.02 -3.33 2.25
CA ALA A 184 2.71 -3.77 2.68
C ALA A 184 2.90 -4.80 3.79
N VAL A 185 1.90 -4.93 4.64
CA VAL A 185 1.95 -5.85 5.78
C VAL A 185 0.79 -6.83 5.71
N LEU A 186 1.06 -8.07 6.10
CA LEU A 186 0.06 -9.11 6.30
C LEU A 186 0.28 -9.70 7.69
N LEU A 187 -0.72 -9.57 8.54
CA LEU A 187 -0.70 -10.13 9.88
C LEU A 187 -1.22 -11.57 9.86
N ALA A 188 -0.44 -12.49 10.40
CA ALA A 188 -0.77 -13.89 10.56
C ALA A 188 -0.53 -14.31 12.03
N SER A 189 -1.52 -14.04 12.88
CA SER A 189 -1.47 -14.26 14.33
C SER A 189 -0.30 -13.50 14.99
N ASP A 190 0.74 -14.19 15.42
CA ASP A 190 1.96 -13.66 16.05
C ASP A 190 3.10 -13.44 15.05
N ARG A 191 2.79 -13.43 13.75
CA ARG A 191 3.77 -13.19 12.68
C ARG A 191 3.30 -12.06 11.77
N LEU A 192 4.20 -11.14 11.47
CA LEU A 192 4.00 -10.11 10.46
C LEU A 192 4.84 -10.44 9.22
N LEU A 193 4.18 -10.61 8.09
CA LEU A 193 4.84 -10.67 6.79
C LEU A 193 4.90 -9.26 6.24
N VAL A 194 6.11 -8.80 5.90
CA VAL A 194 6.35 -7.49 5.32
C VAL A 194 6.78 -7.68 3.87
N PHE A 195 5.92 -7.30 2.94
CA PHE A 195 6.20 -7.26 1.52
C PHE A 195 6.76 -5.90 1.15
N TYR A 196 7.85 -5.84 0.39
CA TYR A 196 8.49 -4.56 0.06
C TYR A 196 9.37 -4.67 -1.18
N SER A 197 9.83 -3.55 -1.70
CA SER A 197 10.86 -3.50 -2.74
C SER A 197 12.09 -2.72 -2.23
N GLN A 198 13.25 -2.91 -2.87
CA GLN A 198 14.50 -2.28 -2.49
C GLN A 198 15.06 -1.39 -3.60
N VAL A 199 15.44 -0.17 -3.23
CA VAL A 199 16.13 0.75 -4.12
C VAL A 199 17.54 0.25 -4.39
N GLY A 200 17.94 0.22 -5.67
CA GLY A 200 19.24 -0.26 -6.12
C GLY A 200 19.22 -1.68 -6.68
N ASP A 201 18.15 -2.45 -6.44
CA ASP A 201 17.99 -3.78 -7.02
C ASP A 201 17.89 -3.73 -8.55
N THR A 202 18.37 -4.79 -9.21
CA THR A 202 18.42 -4.92 -10.68
C THR A 202 17.98 -6.33 -11.12
N PRO A 203 16.74 -6.54 -11.58
CA PRO A 203 15.63 -5.60 -11.50
C PRO A 203 15.09 -5.48 -10.06
N GLU A 204 14.49 -4.33 -9.73
CA GLU A 204 13.72 -4.18 -8.48
C GLU A 204 12.47 -5.07 -8.56
N GLY A 205 12.31 -5.95 -7.56
CA GLY A 205 11.20 -6.89 -7.44
C GLY A 205 10.52 -6.78 -6.08
N ILE A 206 9.53 -7.63 -5.84
CA ILE A 206 8.86 -7.72 -4.54
C ILE A 206 9.54 -8.79 -3.70
N LEU A 207 10.02 -8.37 -2.54
CA LEU A 207 10.61 -9.18 -1.49
C LEU A 207 9.59 -9.38 -0.36
N VAL A 208 9.86 -10.36 0.51
CA VAL A 208 9.17 -10.54 1.78
C VAL A 208 10.14 -10.92 2.89
N SER A 209 9.98 -10.27 4.04
CA SER A 209 10.60 -10.64 5.31
C SER A 209 9.51 -10.94 6.34
N GLU A 210 9.85 -11.73 7.36
CA GLU A 210 8.96 -12.10 8.46
C GLU A 210 9.44 -11.46 9.75
N ILE A 211 8.51 -11.08 10.61
CA ILE A 211 8.79 -10.55 11.95
C ILE A 211 7.96 -11.36 12.94
N ALA A 212 8.62 -11.97 13.91
CA ALA A 212 7.94 -12.58 15.05
C ALA A 212 7.45 -11.48 15.99
N LEU A 213 6.16 -11.46 16.28
CA LEU A 213 5.52 -10.48 17.13
C LEU A 213 5.47 -10.99 18.57
N THR A 214 6.22 -10.30 19.42
CA THR A 214 6.25 -10.50 20.87
C THR A 214 5.80 -9.25 21.60
N VAL A 215 5.45 -9.38 22.89
CA VAL A 215 5.08 -8.24 23.74
C VAL A 215 6.16 -7.15 23.78
N GLU A 216 7.43 -7.57 23.77
CA GLU A 216 8.60 -6.69 23.71
C GLU A 216 8.83 -6.17 22.29
N TRP A 217 7.90 -5.34 21.81
CA TRP A 217 7.87 -4.82 20.44
C TRP A 217 9.10 -4.02 20.01
N THR A 218 9.88 -3.52 20.97
CA THR A 218 11.16 -2.84 20.71
C THR A 218 12.28 -3.81 20.29
N GLN A 219 12.10 -5.12 20.50
CA GLN A 219 13.03 -6.18 20.12
C GLN A 219 12.64 -6.91 18.83
N TRP A 220 11.56 -6.47 18.16
CA TRP A 220 11.18 -7.04 16.88
C TRP A 220 12.30 -6.90 15.85
N LYS A 221 12.43 -7.92 15.02
CA LYS A 221 13.45 -7.98 13.98
C LYS A 221 12.94 -8.74 12.78
N GLU A 222 13.31 -8.26 11.61
CA GLU A 222 13.07 -8.86 10.32
C GLU A 222 13.98 -10.08 10.06
N SER A 223 13.38 -11.10 9.45
CA SER A 223 14.13 -12.22 8.89
C SER A 223 14.81 -11.82 7.57
N LYS A 224 15.74 -12.66 7.11
CA LYS A 224 16.39 -12.47 5.82
C LYS A 224 15.34 -12.53 4.69
N PRO A 225 15.34 -11.57 3.75
CA PRO A 225 14.29 -11.51 2.74
C PRO A 225 14.35 -12.68 1.77
N THR A 226 13.17 -13.00 1.22
CA THR A 226 13.00 -13.91 0.08
C THR A 226 12.26 -13.20 -1.05
N ILE A 227 12.48 -13.62 -2.29
CA ILE A 227 11.83 -13.04 -3.46
C ILE A 227 10.43 -13.62 -3.61
N VAL A 228 9.44 -12.74 -3.79
CA VAL A 228 8.03 -13.11 -4.07
C VAL A 228 7.72 -12.98 -5.56
N LEU A 229 8.13 -11.87 -6.17
CA LEU A 229 7.92 -11.60 -7.60
C LEU A 229 9.10 -10.86 -8.20
N GLN A 230 9.44 -11.24 -9.43
CA GLN A 230 10.30 -10.48 -10.34
C GLN A 230 9.51 -10.09 -11.59
N PRO A 231 9.87 -9.02 -12.32
CA PRO A 231 9.30 -8.73 -13.63
C PRO A 231 9.51 -9.91 -14.58
N GLU A 232 8.43 -10.45 -15.13
CA GLU A 232 8.46 -11.60 -16.06
C GLU A 232 7.60 -11.36 -17.31
N ARG A 233 6.68 -10.39 -17.25
CA ARG A 233 5.73 -10.09 -18.33
C ARG A 233 6.06 -8.77 -19.00
N SER A 234 5.62 -8.62 -20.25
CA SER A 234 5.79 -7.37 -20.99
C SER A 234 5.13 -6.20 -20.27
N TYR A 235 3.93 -6.37 -19.72
CA TYR A 235 3.27 -5.32 -18.94
C TYR A 235 4.02 -4.97 -17.63
N GLU A 236 4.97 -5.80 -17.19
CA GLU A 236 5.86 -5.56 -16.06
C GLU A 236 7.19 -4.91 -16.47
N GLY A 237 7.41 -4.70 -17.76
CA GLY A 237 8.63 -4.14 -18.31
C GLY A 237 9.76 -5.15 -18.43
N ALA A 238 9.48 -6.46 -18.42
CA ALA A 238 10.51 -7.50 -18.52
C ALA A 238 11.33 -7.44 -19.82
N GLU A 239 10.78 -6.82 -20.87
CA GLU A 239 11.45 -6.56 -22.14
C GLU A 239 12.39 -5.34 -22.11
N LEU A 240 12.30 -4.50 -21.08
CA LEU A 240 13.05 -3.27 -20.97
C LEU A 240 14.46 -3.52 -20.41
N PRO A 241 15.42 -2.61 -20.65
CA PRO A 241 16.78 -2.76 -20.13
C PRO A 241 16.82 -2.91 -18.62
N LEU A 242 17.68 -3.81 -18.14
CA LEU A 242 18.00 -3.94 -16.73
C LEU A 242 18.79 -2.72 -16.26
N SER A 243 18.33 -2.09 -15.19
CA SER A 243 19.04 -1.01 -14.52
C SER A 243 18.75 -1.03 -13.02
N PRO A 244 19.72 -0.63 -12.18
CA PRO A 244 19.48 -0.39 -10.76
C PRO A 244 18.37 0.64 -10.59
N SER A 245 17.43 0.35 -9.70
CA SER A 245 16.38 1.32 -9.41
C SER A 245 16.90 2.51 -8.61
N VAL A 246 16.28 3.67 -8.84
CA VAL A 246 16.61 4.93 -8.17
C VAL A 246 15.43 5.37 -7.30
N ARG A 247 15.73 6.03 -6.17
CA ARG A 247 14.72 6.60 -5.28
C ARG A 247 13.91 7.67 -6.01
N GLY A 248 12.60 7.68 -5.79
CA GLY A 248 11.66 8.64 -6.39
C GLY A 248 10.84 8.08 -7.54
N LEU A 249 10.17 9.00 -8.24
CA LEU A 249 9.26 8.79 -9.35
C LEU A 249 9.88 7.97 -10.49
N ALA A 250 9.15 6.97 -10.99
CA ALA A 250 9.42 6.39 -12.30
C ALA A 250 8.76 7.26 -13.40
N ALA A 251 9.57 8.00 -14.15
CA ALA A 251 9.08 8.89 -15.22
C ALA A 251 8.64 8.15 -16.50
N THR A 252 9.12 6.92 -16.69
CA THR A 252 8.82 6.07 -17.84
C THR A 252 8.62 4.63 -17.37
N ARG A 253 8.15 3.76 -18.27
CA ARG A 253 8.18 2.31 -18.03
C ARG A 253 9.61 1.85 -17.75
N MET A 254 9.79 0.94 -16.79
CA MET A 254 11.08 0.39 -16.33
C MET A 254 10.97 -1.12 -16.10
N HIS A 255 12.07 -1.86 -16.13
CA HIS A 255 12.11 -3.30 -15.77
C HIS A 255 12.05 -3.49 -14.25
N GLN A 256 10.93 -3.11 -13.60
CA GLN A 256 10.83 -3.01 -12.13
C GLN A 256 9.40 -3.25 -11.63
N LEU A 257 9.25 -3.91 -10.47
CA LEU A 257 8.01 -3.98 -9.68
C LEU A 257 8.17 -3.15 -8.40
N ARG A 258 7.12 -2.45 -7.97
CA ARG A 258 7.14 -1.61 -6.76
C ARG A 258 5.80 -1.65 -6.02
N ASP A 259 5.67 -0.82 -4.98
CA ASP A 259 4.42 -0.49 -4.29
C ASP A 259 3.50 -1.69 -3.98
N PRO A 260 3.98 -2.70 -3.23
CA PRO A 260 3.10 -3.79 -2.84
C PRO A 260 1.94 -3.29 -1.98
N ALA A 261 0.81 -3.99 -2.07
CA ALA A 261 -0.32 -3.90 -1.16
C ALA A 261 -0.95 -5.28 -0.99
N VAL A 262 -1.34 -5.63 0.23
CA VAL A 262 -1.97 -6.92 0.52
C VAL A 262 -3.46 -6.73 0.75
N TYR A 263 -4.24 -7.68 0.26
CA TYR A 263 -5.67 -7.79 0.51
C TYR A 263 -6.03 -9.24 0.87
N GLU A 264 -6.91 -9.42 1.84
CA GLU A 264 -7.38 -10.74 2.28
C GLU A 264 -8.90 -10.82 2.19
N GLU A 265 -9.41 -11.94 1.66
CA GLU A 265 -10.83 -12.27 1.66
C GLU A 265 -11.02 -13.79 1.63
N ASP A 266 -11.95 -14.31 2.44
CA ASP A 266 -12.36 -15.72 2.46
C ASP A 266 -11.17 -16.70 2.55
N GLY A 267 -10.18 -16.37 3.40
CA GLY A 267 -8.97 -17.17 3.63
C GLY A 267 -7.96 -17.15 2.46
N LYS A 268 -8.14 -16.27 1.48
CA LYS A 268 -7.23 -16.06 0.35
C LYS A 268 -6.54 -14.72 0.47
N GLN A 269 -5.24 -14.72 0.19
CA GLN A 269 -4.43 -13.52 0.20
C GLN A 269 -4.06 -13.12 -1.22
N TYR A 270 -4.09 -11.83 -1.47
CA TYR A 270 -3.82 -11.21 -2.75
C TYR A 270 -2.74 -10.15 -2.58
N LEU A 271 -1.86 -10.07 -3.57
CA LEU A 271 -0.83 -9.05 -3.68
C LEU A 271 -1.16 -8.16 -4.88
N LEU A 272 -1.44 -6.90 -4.60
CA LEU A 272 -1.38 -5.84 -5.59
C LEU A 272 0.04 -5.28 -5.60
N TYR A 273 0.50 -4.86 -6.77
CA TYR A 273 1.84 -4.29 -6.94
C TYR A 273 1.86 -3.41 -8.19
N THR A 274 2.71 -2.39 -8.19
CA THR A 274 2.92 -1.59 -9.39
C THR A 274 3.86 -2.27 -10.35
N VAL A 275 3.57 -2.09 -11.64
CA VAL A 275 4.28 -2.74 -12.74
C VAL A 275 5.03 -1.74 -13.60
N ALA A 276 6.10 -2.22 -14.22
CA ALA A 276 6.95 -1.45 -15.12
C ALA A 276 7.43 -0.12 -14.48
N GLY A 277 7.88 -0.17 -13.22
CA GLY A 277 8.11 1.01 -12.39
C GLY A 277 6.83 1.39 -11.64
N GLU A 278 6.12 2.40 -12.13
CA GLU A 278 4.89 2.94 -11.53
C GLU A 278 3.84 3.18 -12.63
N TYR A 279 3.80 2.30 -13.63
CA TYR A 279 2.96 2.48 -14.83
C TYR A 279 1.55 1.92 -14.67
N GLY A 280 1.35 0.91 -13.83
CA GLY A 280 0.05 0.27 -13.66
C GLY A 280 0.00 -0.55 -12.38
N ILE A 281 -1.17 -1.08 -12.03
CA ILE A 281 -1.34 -1.99 -10.89
C ILE A 281 -1.71 -3.37 -11.42
N ALA A 282 -0.98 -4.41 -11.01
CA ALA A 282 -1.31 -5.80 -11.28
C ALA A 282 -1.79 -6.50 -10.00
N LEU A 283 -2.36 -7.70 -10.19
CA LEU A 283 -2.92 -8.52 -9.12
C LEU A 283 -2.39 -9.95 -9.21
N ALA A 284 -1.86 -10.45 -8.09
CA ALA A 284 -1.48 -11.84 -7.90
C ALA A 284 -2.19 -12.44 -6.67
N GLN A 285 -2.38 -13.75 -6.67
CA GLN A 285 -2.77 -14.51 -5.48
C GLN A 285 -1.52 -15.07 -4.80
N LEU A 286 -1.44 -14.93 -3.48
CA LEU A 286 -0.39 -15.49 -2.65
C LEU A 286 -0.76 -16.90 -2.19
N PHE A 287 0.23 -17.78 -2.16
CA PHE A 287 0.13 -19.15 -1.68
C PHE A 287 1.22 -19.40 -0.65
N PHE A 288 0.79 -19.88 0.52
CA PHE A 288 1.63 -20.18 1.65
C PHE A 288 1.83 -21.70 1.79
N PRO A 289 3.01 -22.17 2.23
CA PRO A 289 3.21 -23.56 2.60
C PRO A 289 2.16 -24.06 3.60
N LYS A 290 1.77 -25.34 3.51
CA LYS A 290 0.69 -25.94 4.34
C LYS A 290 0.93 -25.83 5.86
N GLU A 291 2.18 -25.68 6.30
CA GLU A 291 2.55 -25.52 7.72
C GLU A 291 2.57 -24.05 8.19
N SER A 292 2.17 -23.11 7.33
CA SER A 292 2.27 -21.66 7.58
C SER A 292 0.96 -20.89 7.45
N LEU A 293 -0.18 -21.58 7.34
CA LEU A 293 -1.48 -20.93 7.47
C LEU A 293 -1.79 -20.69 8.95
N PRO A 294 -2.13 -19.46 9.37
CA PRO A 294 -2.76 -19.25 10.66
C PRO A 294 -4.11 -19.97 10.66
N THR A 295 -4.35 -20.81 11.66
CA THR A 295 -5.71 -21.20 12.03
C THR A 295 -6.49 -19.93 12.37
N THR A 296 -7.58 -19.71 11.63
CA THR A 296 -8.59 -18.66 11.87
C THR A 296 -9.07 -18.64 13.31
#